data_AF-A0A1M7G507-F1
#
_entry.id   AF-A0A1M7G507-F1
#
_cell.length_a   1.000
_cell.length_b   1.000
_cell.length_c   1.000
_cell.angle_alpha   90.00
_cell.angle_beta   90.00
_cell.angle_gamma   90.00
#
_symmetry.space_group_name_H-M   'P 1'
#
loop_
_entity.id
_entity.type
_entity.pdbx_description
1 polymer ?
#
loop_
_entity_poly.entity_id
_entity_poly.type
_entity_poly.pdbx_seq_one_letter_code
_entity_poly.pdbx_strand_id
1 'polypeptide(L)' 'MGENDKHLDFRISLLFDKNQGGQDENSLTISTTVKFHNWLGVLYFLPVRPFHKLIVPSMLKNIINNLENT' A
#
# COMPACT_ATOMS: atom_id res chain seq x y z
N MET A 1 -7.80 -5.59 -2.06
CA MET A 1 -8.73 -4.75 -1.26
C MET A 1 -8.85 -3.38 -1.91
N GLY A 2 -9.85 -2.57 -1.57
CA GLY A 2 -9.96 -1.19 -2.07
C GLY A 2 -11.40 -0.69 -2.16
N GLU A 3 -11.57 0.58 -2.48
CA GLU A 3 -12.85 1.28 -2.45
C GLU A 3 -13.04 2.13 -3.70
N ASN A 4 -14.31 2.36 -4.04
CA ASN A 4 -14.70 3.31 -5.08
C ASN A 4 -15.11 4.61 -4.40
N ASP A 5 -14.35 5.68 -4.64
CA ASP A 5 -14.69 7.02 -4.18
C ASP A 5 -15.26 7.84 -5.35
N LYS A 6 -15.98 8.92 -5.02
CA LYS A 6 -16.55 9.83 -6.00
C LYS A 6 -15.51 10.38 -6.99
N HIS A 7 -14.28 10.60 -6.54
CA HIS A 7 -13.23 11.25 -7.32
C HIS A 7 -12.25 10.28 -7.97
N LEU A 8 -12.04 9.12 -7.35
CA LEU A 8 -11.13 8.08 -7.79
C LEU A 8 -11.52 6.72 -7.24
N ASP A 9 -11.13 5.64 -7.91
CA ASP A 9 -11.12 4.31 -7.33
C ASP A 9 -9.71 3.97 -6.89
N PHE A 10 -9.55 3.31 -5.75
CA PHE A 10 -8.25 2.77 -5.34
C PHE A 10 -8.32 1.28 -5.08
N ARG A 11 -7.23 0.58 -5.41
CA ARG A 11 -7.03 -0.84 -5.17
C ARG A 11 -5.67 -1.07 -4.54
N ILE A 12 -5.64 -1.92 -3.54
CA ILE A 12 -4.44 -2.31 -2.80
C ILE A 12 -4.30 -3.82 -2.90
N SER A 13 -3.11 -4.29 -3.26
CA SER A 13 -2.71 -5.68 -3.13
C SER A 13 -1.49 -5.79 -2.22
N LEU A 14 -1.46 -6.89 -1.47
CA LEU A 14 -0.32 -7.32 -0.68
C LEU A 14 0.19 -8.61 -1.30
N LEU A 15 1.48 -8.69 -1.57
CA LEU A 15 2.14 -9.91 -2.00
C LEU A 15 3.23 -10.24 -0.99
N PHE A 16 3.05 -11.37 -0.30
CA PHE A 16 4.05 -11.91 0.60
C PHE A 16 4.84 -12.98 -0.13
N ASP A 17 6.14 -12.76 -0.28
CA ASP A 17 7.06 -13.72 -0.87
C ASP A 17 7.90 -14.34 0.25
N LYS A 18 7.66 -15.63 0.49
CA LYS A 18 8.36 -16.41 1.50
C LYS A 18 9.54 -17.10 0.82
N ASN A 19 10.75 -16.63 1.11
CA ASN A 19 11.95 -17.18 0.51
C ASN A 19 12.18 -18.61 1.03
N GLN A 20 12.02 -19.62 0.18
CA GLN A 20 12.17 -21.03 0.58
C GLN A 20 13.63 -21.51 0.57
N GLY A 21 14.59 -20.64 0.23
CA GLY A 21 15.96 -20.99 -0.15
C GLY A 21 17.09 -20.60 0.82
N GLY A 22 16.81 -20.25 2.08
CA GLY A 22 17.85 -20.07 3.09
C GLY A 22 18.54 -18.70 3.16
N GLN A 23 17.94 -17.66 2.58
CA GLN A 23 18.26 -16.27 2.93
C GLN A 23 17.05 -15.70 3.69
N ASP A 24 17.28 -15.27 4.93
CA ASP A 24 16.29 -14.84 5.95
C ASP A 24 15.48 -13.57 5.59
N GLU A 25 15.32 -13.24 4.31
CA GLU A 25 14.56 -12.07 3.87
C GLU A 25 13.23 -12.50 3.27
N ASN A 26 12.21 -12.59 4.13
CA ASN A 26 10.82 -12.53 3.68
C ASN A 26 10.58 -11.15 3.07
N SER A 27 9.99 -11.10 1.88
CA SER A 27 9.65 -9.82 1.25
C SER A 27 8.13 -9.60 1.24
N LEU A 28 7.72 -8.37 1.56
CA LEU A 28 6.34 -7.95 1.50
C LEU A 28 6.22 -6.77 0.54
N THR A 29 5.52 -6.99 -0.57
CA THR A 29 5.26 -5.97 -1.59
C THR A 29 3.84 -5.44 -1.44
N ILE A 30 3.70 -4.11 -1.43
CA ILE A 30 2.41 -3.44 -1.58
C ILE A 30 2.34 -2.76 -2.93
N SER A 31 1.26 -3.03 -3.66
CA SER A 31 0.89 -2.26 -4.84
C SER A 31 -0.39 -1.51 -4.58
N THR A 32 -0.38 -0.20 -4.82
CA THR A 32 -1.59 0.64 -4.80
C THR A 32 -1.83 1.16 -6.22
N THR A 33 -2.97 0.80 -6.80
CA THR A 33 -3.44 1.31 -8.09
C THR A 33 -4.56 2.30 -7.86
N VAL A 34 -4.51 3.44 -8.54
CA VAL A 34 -5.52 4.49 -8.47
C VAL A 34 -6.03 4.79 -9.87
N LYS A 35 -7.35 4.83 -10.03
CA LYS A 35 -8.03 5.21 -11.27
C LYS A 35 -8.81 6.50 -11.03
N PHE A 36 -8.44 7.57 -11.71
CA PHE A 36 -9.13 8.86 -11.59
C PHE A 36 -10.36 8.91 -12.48
N HIS A 37 -11.46 9.48 -11.98
CA HIS A 37 -12.68 9.69 -12.76
C HIS A 37 -12.67 11.01 -13.54
N ASN A 38 -11.96 12.01 -13.03
CA ASN A 38 -11.89 13.35 -13.59
C ASN A 38 -10.63 14.08 -13.10
N TRP A 39 -10.39 15.29 -13.62
CA TRP A 39 -9.25 16.12 -13.20
C TRP A 39 -9.33 16.53 -11.72
N LEU A 40 -10.52 16.74 -11.16
CA LEU A 40 -10.66 17.01 -9.71
C LEU A 40 -10.13 15.84 -8.86
N GLY A 41 -10.27 14.60 -9.33
CA GLY A 41 -9.67 13.43 -8.68
C GLY A 41 -8.14 13.44 -8.71
N VAL A 42 -7.54 13.95 -9.78
CA VAL A 42 -6.08 14.14 -9.83
C VAL A 42 -5.63 15.20 -8.82
N LEU A 43 -6.33 16.33 -8.76
CA LEU A 43 -6.05 17.42 -7.81
C LEU A 43 -6.22 16.93 -6.36
N TYR A 44 -7.28 16.17 -6.09
CA TYR A 44 -7.56 15.55 -4.81
C TYR A 44 -6.44 14.59 -4.36
N PHE A 45 -5.80 13.90 -5.30
CA PHE A 45 -4.74 12.95 -4.99
C PHE A 45 -3.34 13.57 -4.86
N LEU A 46 -3.14 14.82 -5.31
CA LEU A 46 -1.84 15.51 -5.18
C LEU A 46 -1.30 15.53 -3.73
N PRO A 47 -2.07 15.90 -2.70
CA PRO A 47 -1.60 15.80 -1.33
C PRO A 47 -1.48 14.35 -0.89
N VAL A 48 -2.38 13.46 -1.29
CA VAL A 48 -2.41 12.05 -0.84
C VAL A 48 -1.16 11.30 -1.29
N ARG A 49 -0.67 11.51 -2.51
CA ARG A 49 0.50 10.79 -3.07
C ARG A 49 1.77 10.85 -2.21
N PRO A 50 2.30 12.02 -1.80
CA PRO A 50 3.48 12.08 -0.95
C PRO A 50 3.23 11.48 0.45
N PHE A 51 2.05 11.66 1.03
CA PHE A 51 1.70 11.02 2.31
C PHE A 51 1.65 9.49 2.17
N HIS A 52 1.09 8.97 1.08
CA HIS A 52 0.98 7.53 0.84
C HIS A 52 2.36 6.87 0.76
N LYS A 53 3.34 7.55 0.16
CA LYS A 53 4.73 7.07 0.11
C LYS A 53 5.42 7.00 1.48
N LEU A 54 5.01 7.83 2.43
CA LEU A 54 5.59 7.89 3.78
C LEU A 54 4.86 6.96 4.78
N ILE A 55 3.53 6.99 4.77
CA ILE A 55 2.68 6.32 5.76
C ILE A 55 2.65 4.81 5.52
N VAL A 56 2.53 4.37 4.26
CA VAL A 56 2.36 2.94 3.93
C VAL A 56 3.54 2.08 4.41
N PRO A 57 4.81 2.44 4.18
CA PRO A 57 5.93 1.64 4.69
C PRO A 57 5.99 1.60 6.23
N SER A 58 5.66 2.71 6.90
CA SER A 58 5.65 2.76 8.36
C SER A 58 4.54 1.89 8.95
N MET A 59 3.34 1.94 8.36
CA MET A 59 2.20 1.12 8.77
C MET A 59 2.52 -0.37 8.59
N LEU A 60 3.14 -0.74 7.47
CA LEU A 60 3.58 -2.11 7.22
C LEU A 60 4.58 -2.63 8.24
N LYS A 61 5.65 -1.85 8.50
CA LYS A 61 6.65 -2.21 9.51
C LYS A 61 6.00 -2.43 10.87
N ASN A 62 5.06 -1.56 11.24
CA ASN A 62 4.32 -1.72 12.48
C ASN A 62 3.49 -3.02 12.49
N ILE A 63 2.74 -3.32 11.42
CA ILE A 63 1.96 -4.56 11.32
C ILE A 63 2.86 -5.80 11.44
N ILE A 64 3.99 -5.83 10.71
CA ILE A 64 4.96 -6.93 10.78
C ILE A 64 5.50 -7.10 12.20
N ASN A 65 5.96 -6.02 12.83
CA ASN A 65 6.45 -6.07 14.21
C ASN A 65 5.39 -6.60 15.18
N ASN A 66 4.12 -6.22 15.02
CA ASN A 66 3.05 -6.73 15.89
C ASN A 66 2.79 -8.23 15.67
N LEU A 67 2.91 -8.72 14.43
CA LEU A 67 2.76 -10.14 14.11
C LEU A 67 3.95 -10.99 14.61
N GLU A 68 5.16 -10.44 14.65
CA GLU A 68 6.33 -11.14 15.21
C GLU A 68 6.32 -11.20 16.74
N ASN A 69 5.68 -10.21 17.40
CA ASN A 69 5.58 -10.13 18.86
C ASN A 69 4.35 -10.86 19.44
N THR A 70 3.53 -11.50 18.60
CA THR A 70 2.37 -12.32 19.01
C THR A 70 2.74 -13.80 18.97
#